data_AF-A0A8H9YAP5-F1
#
_entry.id   AF-A0A8H9YAP5-F1
#
_cell.length_a   1.000
_cell.length_b   1.000
_cell.length_c   1.000
_cell.angle_alpha   90.00
_cell.angle_beta   90.00
_cell.angle_gamma   90.00
#
_symmetry.space_group_name_H-M   'P 1'
#
loop_
_entity.id
_entity.type
_entity.pdbx_description
1 polymer ?
#
loop_
_entity_poly.entity_id
_entity_poly.type
_entity_poly.pdbx_seq_one_letter_code
_entity_poly.pdbx_strand_id
1 'polypeptide(L)' 'CRQRPRQYCVDGAVTPEAVAAVTAAAADQGVLVSTMSVDHRSLEDVFLDITGREMRA' A
#
# COMPACT_ATOMS: atom_id res chain seq x y z
N CYS A 1 -8.23 -4.15 -6.28
CA CYS A 1 -7.50 -3.12 -7.04
C CYS A 1 -7.76 -3.33 -8.54
N ARG A 2 -8.47 -2.42 -9.24
CA ARG A 2 -8.80 -2.55 -10.68
C ARG A 2 -7.57 -2.16 -11.51
N GLN A 3 -6.78 -3.14 -11.95
CA GLN A 3 -5.54 -2.88 -12.70
C GLN A 3 -5.86 -2.26 -14.08
N ARG A 4 -5.27 -1.10 -14.37
CA ARG A 4 -5.22 -0.47 -15.69
C ARG A 4 -3.80 -0.61 -16.25
N PRO A 5 -3.59 -0.49 -17.58
CA PRO A 5 -2.24 -0.45 -18.14
C PRO A 5 -1.41 0.63 -17.44
N ARG A 6 -0.20 0.27 -16.97
CA ARG A 6 0.72 1.12 -16.17
C ARG A 6 0.25 1.52 -14.77
N GLN A 7 -0.80 0.90 -14.23
CA GLN A 7 -1.13 0.99 -12.80
C GLN A 7 -0.76 -0.31 -12.11
N TYR A 8 0.22 -0.22 -11.21
CA TYR A 8 0.65 -1.35 -10.38
C TYR A 8 0.11 -1.17 -8.97
N CYS A 9 -0.37 -2.25 -8.40
CA CYS A 9 -0.89 -2.31 -7.04
C CYS A 9 -0.13 -3.45 -6.35
N VAL A 10 0.61 -3.12 -5.29
CA VAL A 10 1.42 -4.06 -4.52
C VAL A 10 0.77 -4.16 -3.15
N ASP A 11 0.46 -5.38 -2.73
CA ASP A 11 -0.11 -5.66 -1.41
C ASP A 11 0.99 -6.08 -0.45
N GLY A 12 0.95 -5.61 0.80
CA GLY A 12 1.95 -5.92 1.81
C GLY A 12 2.08 -4.84 2.88
N ALA A 13 3.01 -5.06 3.82
CA ALA A 13 3.34 -4.06 4.83
C ALA A 13 3.97 -2.83 4.15
N VAL A 14 3.33 -1.68 4.34
CA VAL A 14 3.84 -0.40 3.85
C VAL A 14 4.95 0.06 4.78
N THR A 15 6.19 -0.33 4.47
CA THR A 15 7.39 0.10 5.20
C THR A 15 8.27 1.01 4.32
N PRO A 16 9.15 1.84 4.92
CA PRO A 16 10.09 2.66 4.15
C PRO A 16 10.99 1.83 3.22
N GLU A 17 11.40 0.63 3.65
CA GLU A 17 12.22 -0.30 2.87
C GLU A 17 11.47 -0.81 1.64
N ALA A 18 10.17 -1.11 1.78
CA ALA A 18 9.33 -1.51 0.67
C ALA A 18 9.20 -0.39 -0.38
N VAL A 19 9.03 0.86 0.08
CA VAL A 19 8.97 2.04 -0.80
C VAL A 19 10.29 2.24 -1.56
N ALA A 20 11.42 2.07 -0.88
CA ALA A 20 12.74 2.15 -1.51
C ALA A 20 12.94 1.06 -2.57
N ALA A 21 12.55 -0.19 -2.27
CA ALA A 21 12.65 -1.29 -3.21
C ALA A 21 11.80 -1.08 -4.48
N VAL A 22 10.58 -0.55 -4.34
CA VAL A 22 9.69 -0.27 -5.48
C VAL A 22 10.27 0.81 -6.39
N THR A 23 10.82 1.88 -5.81
CA THR A 23 11.42 2.96 -6.60
C THR A 23 12.74 2.53 -7.28
N ALA A 24 13.54 1.70 -6.61
CA ALA A 24 14.73 1.09 -7.21
C ALA A 24 14.38 0.18 -8.40
N ALA A 25 13.35 -0.66 -8.27
CA ALA A 25 12.89 -1.53 -9.35
C ALA A 25 12.34 -0.73 -10.55
N ALA A 26 11.69 0.41 -10.32
CA ALA A 26 11.25 1.29 -11.39
C ALA A 26 12.43 1.92 -12.14
N ALA A 27 13.48 2.34 -11.41
CA ALA A 27 14.69 2.90 -12.00
C ALA A 27 15.47 1.88 -12.86
N ASP A 28 15.57 0.63 -12.40
CA ASP A 28 16.20 -0.47 -13.16
C ASP A 28 15.50 -0.71 -14.52
N GLN A 29 14.18 -0.52 -14.54
CA GLN A 29 13.35 -0.62 -15.75
C GLN A 29 13.35 0.68 -16.59
N GLY A 30 14.08 1.72 -16.19
CA GLY A 30 14.09 3.02 -16.85
C GLY A 30 12.76 3.78 -16.77
N VAL A 31 11.94 3.51 -15.75
CA VAL A 31 10.62 4.11 -15.56
C VAL A 31 10.66 5.17 -14.46
N LEU A 32 10.24 6.39 -14.79
CA LEU A 32 10.04 7.46 -13.82
C LEU A 32 8.67 7.32 -13.14
N VAL A 33 8.67 7.25 -11.81
CA VAL A 33 7.45 7.24 -11.00
C VAL A 33 6.83 8.64 -11.01
N SER A 34 5.66 8.81 -11.66
CA SER A 34 4.97 10.12 -11.72
C SER A 34 4.18 10.43 -10.45
N THR A 35 3.55 9.41 -9.86
CA THR A 35 2.78 9.53 -8.62
C THR A 35 2.87 8.21 -7.86
N MET A 36 3.03 8.29 -6.54
CA MET A 36 3.01 7.13 -5.65
C MET A 36 2.23 7.49 -4.40
N SER A 37 1.27 6.64 -4.05
CA SER A 37 0.42 6.81 -2.87
C SER A 37 0.56 5.56 -2.02
N VAL A 38 0.77 5.76 -0.73
CA VAL A 38 0.76 4.69 0.26
C VAL A 38 -0.56 4.78 1.02
N ASP A 39 -1.36 3.73 0.93
CA ASP A 39 -2.58 3.63 1.73
C ASP A 39 -2.19 3.04 3.08
N HIS A 40 -1.97 3.89 4.07
CA HIS A 40 -1.81 3.44 5.45
C HIS A 40 -3.20 3.20 6.01
N ARG A 41 -3.46 2.02 6.59
CA ARG A 41 -4.73 1.78 7.29
C ARG A 41 -4.93 2.89 8.33
N SER A 42 -5.97 3.71 8.16
CA SER A 42 -6.27 4.80 9.09
C SER A 42 -6.50 4.24 10.49
N LEU A 43 -6.24 5.06 11.52
CA LEU A 43 -6.58 4.69 12.91
C LEU A 43 -8.05 4.29 13.06
N GLU A 44 -8.94 4.83 12.22
CA GLU A 44 -10.35 4.44 12.14
C GLU A 44 -10.55 2.97 11.72
N ASP A 45 -9.75 2.47 10.77
CA ASP A 45 -9.80 1.06 10.32
C ASP A 45 -9.29 0.11 11.42
N VAL A 46 -8.26 0.55 12.15
CA VAL A 46 -7.73 -0.17 13.33
C VAL A 46 -8.75 -0.16 14.48
N PHE A 47 -9.40 0.99 14.73
CA PHE A 47 -10.42 1.12 15.76
C PHE A 47 -11.62 0.21 15.47
N LEU A 48 -12.05 0.12 14.20
CA LEU A 48 -13.13 -0.75 13.77
C LEU A 48 -12.77 -2.24 13.83
N ASP A 49 -11.53 -2.65 13.55
CA ASP A 49 -11.09 -4.05 13.70
C ASP A 49 -11.02 -4.48 15.18
N ILE A 50 -10.57 -3.59 16.08
CA ILE A 50 -10.53 -3.88 17.52
C ILE A 50 -11.94 -3.98 18.10
N THR A 51 -12.79 -2.98 17.84
CA THR A 51 -14.16 -2.94 18.40
C THR A 51 -15.12 -3.90 17.72
N GLY A 52 -14.91 -4.22 16.45
CA GLY A 52 -15.73 -5.16 15.68
C GLY A 52 -15.56 -6.62 16.09
N ARG A 53 -14.43 -6.98 16.72
CA ARG A 53 -14.20 -8.32 17.29
C ARG A 53 -14.82 -8.50 18.66
N GLU A 54 -14.96 -7.44 19.45
CA GLU A 54 -15.53 -7.50 20.81
C GLU A 54 -17.07 -7.57 20.83
N MET A 55 -17.75 -7.12 19.76
CA MET A 55 -19.23 -7.14 19.65
C MET A 55 -19.82 -8.47 19.12
N ARG A 56 -18.99 -9.50 18.89
CA ARG A 56 -19.43 -10.87 18.58
C ARG A 56 -18.95 -11.86 19.65
N ALA A 57 -19.04 -11.48 20.92
CA ALA A 57 -18.93 -12.37 22.07
C ALA A 57 -20.28 -12.47 22.78
#